data_AF-A0A849XY25-F1
#
_entry.id   AF-A0A849XY25-F1
#
_cell.length_a   1.000
_cell.length_b   1.000
_cell.length_c   1.000
_cell.angle_alpha   90.00
_cell.angle_beta   90.00
_cell.angle_gamma   90.00
#
_symmetry.space_group_name_H-M   'P 1'
#
loop_
_entity.id
_entity.type
_entity.pdbx_description
1 polymer ?
#
loop_
_entity_poly.entity_id
_entity_poly.type
_entity_poly.pdbx_seq_one_letter_code
_entity_poly.pdbx_strand_id
1 'polypeptide(L)'
;MEFIFLQNRVFALAAFAALPFVASAASPASITLVADGKPSAVIVLPDNASAGSAEFQAAHVLRTHLRRMSGATLEITRARDLENFQVEKGRLTPPKAAGATASSTGAAPVGNEHVPGEENLPVSDAAPNFILVGTPALAKRLGVDAEGVGVGGLRLATVGNALIVLGGAPERPGDMAKDPKGVLYAAIELLERLGCAWLWPGPVGKVVPSRATVVVDPMDVRETPSIAARHIRWHEWSARAEEGLKFFGVSREQMLAWQKESRERRSPDRAPREDLESISWREWQRLGGQLPSFGHAGMGLRNGKEQQEKHPEWFALQADGTRDQGGDKRWRLCLSNPELIAHVADDIIQQVNRDPSISIVSLDDNDGGGNTGVCRCDACRALDPPEAPKISIMTFGAPVKPGDLSRSRQIVEVPSMTDRMVWYWNRVAERVGKVHPHLKFGISCYSAWTHPPLR
;
A
#
# COMPACT_ATOMS: atom_id res chain seq x y z
N MET A 1 53.25 -16.54 -8.44
CA MET A 1 53.87 -15.21 -8.31
C MET A 1 52.74 -14.20 -8.40
N GLU A 2 51.86 -14.08 -7.40
CA GLU A 2 52.04 -13.45 -6.08
C GLU A 2 52.68 -12.06 -6.14
N PHE A 3 51.90 -11.03 -5.75
CA PHE A 3 52.26 -9.78 -5.08
C PHE A 3 50.93 -9.02 -4.82
N ILE A 4 50.19 -9.28 -3.73
CA ILE A 4 50.27 -8.63 -2.40
C ILE A 4 50.57 -7.12 -2.45
N PHE A 5 49.56 -6.30 -2.12
CA PHE A 5 49.76 -5.06 -1.36
C PHE A 5 48.54 -4.81 -0.45
N LEU A 6 48.76 -5.04 0.83
CA LEU A 6 47.90 -4.66 1.96
C LEU A 6 48.53 -3.40 2.57
N GLN A 7 47.81 -2.27 2.60
CA GLN A 7 48.26 -1.09 3.34
C GLN A 7 47.45 -0.91 4.63
N ASN A 8 48.16 -1.10 5.75
CA ASN A 8 47.79 -0.74 7.10
C ASN A 8 47.63 0.79 7.23
N ARG A 9 46.56 1.22 7.90
CA ARG A 9 46.54 2.49 8.65
C ARG A 9 45.94 2.25 10.03
N VAL A 10 46.84 2.18 11.00
CA VAL A 10 46.60 2.33 12.43
C VAL A 10 46.30 3.80 12.70
N PHE A 11 45.15 4.11 13.30
CA PHE A 11 44.90 5.38 13.99
C PHE A 11 44.29 5.11 15.37
N ALA A 12 44.74 5.95 16.30
CA ALA A 12 44.78 5.74 17.73
C ALA A 12 43.41 5.73 18.43
N LEU A 13 43.35 4.92 19.49
CA LEU A 13 42.35 4.96 20.56
C LEU A 13 42.32 6.33 21.23
N ALA A 14 41.14 6.95 21.25
CA ALA A 14 40.66 7.78 22.36
C ALA A 14 39.13 7.94 22.24
N ALA A 15 38.38 6.93 22.70
CA ALA A 15 36.94 7.05 22.89
C ALA A 15 36.64 6.90 24.38
N PHE A 16 36.15 7.99 24.98
CA PHE A 16 35.54 8.00 26.29
C PHE A 16 34.50 6.88 26.39
N ALA A 17 34.70 5.95 27.32
CA ALA A 17 33.70 4.95 27.69
C ALA A 17 32.55 5.65 28.43
N ALA A 18 31.66 6.31 27.70
CA ALA A 18 30.29 6.46 28.14
C ALA A 18 29.66 5.08 27.95
N LEU A 19 29.64 4.27 29.02
CA LEU A 19 28.82 3.06 29.08
C LEU A 19 27.40 3.49 28.68
N PRO A 20 26.86 3.04 27.52
CA PRO A 20 25.45 3.22 27.27
C PRO A 20 24.75 2.53 28.42
N PHE A 21 23.80 3.23 29.04
CA PHE A 21 22.83 2.60 29.92
C PHE A 21 22.15 1.53 29.05
N VAL A 22 22.61 0.29 29.14
CA VAL A 22 21.94 -0.85 28.54
C VAL A 22 20.67 -0.96 29.35
N ALA A 23 19.61 -0.30 28.87
CA ALA A 23 18.28 -0.56 29.35
C ALA A 23 18.12 -2.08 29.23
N SER A 24 18.05 -2.76 30.37
CA SER A 24 17.78 -4.19 30.43
C SER A 24 16.52 -4.42 29.61
N ALA A 25 16.67 -4.94 28.39
CA ALA A 25 15.54 -5.24 27.53
C ALA A 25 14.67 -6.20 28.32
N ALA A 26 13.50 -5.73 28.73
CA ALA A 26 12.59 -6.53 29.52
C ALA A 26 12.21 -7.76 28.68
N SER A 27 12.43 -8.95 29.24
CA SER A 27 12.20 -10.21 28.53
C SER A 27 10.72 -10.36 28.18
N PRO A 28 10.38 -10.95 27.03
CA PRO A 28 9.00 -11.12 26.63
C PRO A 28 8.24 -11.99 27.63
N ALA A 29 7.02 -11.56 27.95
CA ALA A 29 6.18 -12.17 28.99
C ALA A 29 4.85 -12.64 28.39
N SER A 30 4.23 -13.65 28.99
CA SER A 30 2.86 -14.04 28.64
C SER A 30 1.88 -12.99 29.15
N ILE A 31 0.93 -12.57 28.32
CA ILE A 31 -0.07 -11.56 28.68
C ILE A 31 -1.47 -12.17 28.63
N THR A 32 -2.17 -12.15 29.76
CA THR A 32 -3.58 -12.58 29.83
C THR A 32 -4.49 -11.44 29.40
N LEU A 33 -5.19 -11.60 28.28
CA LEU A 33 -6.14 -10.61 27.79
C LEU A 33 -7.52 -10.81 28.41
N VAL A 34 -7.92 -12.08 28.54
CA VAL A 34 -9.19 -12.50 29.16
C VAL A 34 -8.93 -13.72 30.02
N ALA A 35 -9.51 -13.76 31.21
CA ALA A 35 -9.46 -14.91 32.12
C ALA A 35 -10.88 -15.33 32.49
N ASP A 36 -11.23 -16.58 32.24
CA ASP A 36 -12.52 -17.20 32.61
C ASP A 36 -13.75 -16.36 32.16
N GLY A 37 -13.69 -15.83 30.94
CA GLY A 37 -14.74 -15.02 30.35
C GLY A 37 -14.81 -13.58 30.90
N LYS A 38 -13.82 -13.14 31.67
CA LYS A 38 -13.74 -11.80 32.26
C LYS A 38 -12.56 -11.00 31.69
N PRO A 39 -12.75 -9.70 31.39
CA PRO A 39 -11.68 -8.86 30.88
C PRO A 39 -10.52 -8.78 31.89
N SER A 40 -9.29 -9.03 31.42
CA SER A 40 -8.06 -8.90 32.22
C SER A 40 -7.10 -7.85 31.65
N ALA A 41 -7.48 -7.21 30.54
CA ALA A 41 -6.68 -6.20 29.86
C ALA A 41 -7.52 -5.01 29.39
N VAL A 42 -6.85 -3.87 29.19
CA VAL A 42 -7.42 -2.66 28.61
C VAL A 42 -6.70 -2.35 27.29
N ILE A 43 -7.46 -1.98 26.25
CA ILE A 43 -6.91 -1.51 24.97
C ILE A 43 -6.64 -0.01 25.08
N VAL A 44 -5.43 0.42 24.70
CA VAL A 44 -5.00 1.83 24.77
C VAL A 44 -4.76 2.35 23.36
N LEU A 45 -5.49 3.40 22.98
CA LEU A 45 -5.37 4.10 21.70
C LEU A 45 -4.60 5.42 21.84
N PRO A 46 -3.95 5.93 20.79
CA PRO A 46 -3.45 7.29 20.81
C PRO A 46 -4.62 8.29 20.84
N ASP A 47 -4.34 9.47 21.37
CA ASP A 47 -5.34 10.52 21.61
C ASP A 47 -6.01 11.06 20.35
N ASN A 48 -5.30 11.00 19.22
CA ASN A 48 -5.75 11.46 17.92
C ASN A 48 -6.41 10.35 17.07
N ALA A 49 -6.51 9.12 17.57
CA ALA A 49 -7.19 8.04 16.84
C ALA A 49 -8.68 8.40 16.66
N SER A 50 -9.10 8.49 15.40
CA SER A 50 -10.47 8.75 14.96
C SER A 50 -11.07 7.51 14.31
N ALA A 51 -12.39 7.47 14.09
CA ALA A 51 -13.07 6.33 13.48
C ALA A 51 -12.51 5.88 12.11
N GLY A 52 -11.88 6.80 11.37
CA GLY A 52 -11.23 6.51 10.08
C GLY A 52 -9.76 6.06 10.17
N SER A 53 -9.14 6.16 11.35
CA SER A 53 -7.73 5.81 11.56
C SER A 53 -7.49 4.29 11.61
N ALA A 54 -6.28 3.86 11.25
CA ALA A 54 -5.89 2.45 11.31
C ALA A 54 -5.83 1.93 12.76
N GLU A 55 -5.45 2.79 13.70
CA GLU A 55 -5.38 2.51 15.13
C GLU A 55 -6.78 2.21 15.69
N PHE A 56 -7.76 3.06 15.38
CA PHE A 56 -9.14 2.82 15.81
C PHE A 56 -9.68 1.50 15.24
N GLN A 57 -9.46 1.24 13.96
CA GLN A 57 -9.85 -0.02 13.31
C GLN A 57 -9.18 -1.24 13.98
N ALA A 58 -7.89 -1.14 14.29
CA ALA A 58 -7.10 -2.16 14.97
C ALA A 58 -7.66 -2.46 16.38
N ALA A 59 -7.91 -1.45 17.20
CA ALA A 59 -8.49 -1.64 18.53
C ALA A 59 -9.89 -2.28 18.46
N HIS A 60 -10.72 -1.85 17.51
CA HIS A 60 -12.08 -2.35 17.39
C HIS A 60 -12.14 -3.78 16.87
N VAL A 61 -11.31 -4.13 15.87
CA VAL A 61 -11.27 -5.52 15.38
C VAL A 61 -10.77 -6.46 16.48
N LEU A 62 -9.78 -6.04 17.28
CA LEU A 62 -9.31 -6.80 18.45
C LEU A 62 -10.43 -6.99 19.49
N ARG A 63 -11.07 -5.91 19.93
CA ARG A 63 -12.17 -5.95 20.92
C ARG A 63 -13.30 -6.87 20.45
N THR A 64 -13.73 -6.73 19.21
CA THR A 64 -14.81 -7.55 18.63
C THR A 64 -14.45 -9.03 18.61
N HIS A 65 -13.25 -9.39 18.15
CA HIS A 65 -12.87 -10.80 18.05
C HIS A 65 -12.63 -11.40 19.44
N LEU A 66 -11.97 -10.68 20.36
CA LEU A 66 -11.78 -11.14 21.74
C LEU A 66 -13.13 -11.38 22.45
N ARG A 67 -14.12 -10.50 22.24
CA ARG A 67 -15.50 -10.70 22.74
C ARG A 67 -16.13 -11.94 22.14
N ARG A 68 -16.04 -12.15 20.83
CA ARG A 68 -16.61 -13.34 20.18
C ARG A 68 -15.95 -14.63 20.62
N MET A 69 -14.65 -14.59 20.90
CA MET A 69 -13.89 -15.75 21.37
C MET A 69 -14.27 -16.13 22.80
N SER A 70 -14.41 -15.15 23.68
CA SER A 70 -14.43 -15.38 25.14
C SER A 70 -15.69 -14.93 25.88
N GLY A 71 -16.55 -14.14 25.24
CA GLY A 71 -17.67 -13.45 25.87
C GLY A 71 -17.31 -12.12 26.54
N ALA A 72 -16.02 -11.83 26.76
CA ALA A 72 -15.57 -10.62 27.46
C ALA A 72 -15.38 -9.42 26.53
N THR A 73 -15.94 -8.27 26.89
CA THR A 73 -15.64 -6.99 26.22
C THR A 73 -14.50 -6.30 26.95
N LEU A 74 -13.38 -6.06 26.26
CA LEU A 74 -12.29 -5.23 26.80
C LEU A 74 -12.63 -3.75 26.68
N GLU A 75 -12.27 -2.97 27.69
CA GLU A 75 -12.36 -1.51 27.67
C GLU A 75 -11.35 -0.91 26.68
N ILE A 76 -11.71 0.23 26.07
CA ILE A 76 -10.82 1.07 25.27
C ILE A 76 -10.61 2.40 25.99
N THR A 77 -9.36 2.76 26.26
CA THR A 77 -8.94 4.03 26.88
C THR A 77 -7.97 4.79 25.97
N ARG A 78 -7.58 6.01 26.37
CA ARG A 78 -6.66 6.86 25.61
C ARG A 78 -5.28 6.91 26.26
N ALA A 79 -4.25 7.16 25.44
CA ALA A 79 -2.88 7.23 25.91
C ALA A 79 -2.68 8.31 26.98
N ARG A 80 -3.41 9.43 26.88
CA ARG A 80 -3.41 10.48 27.92
C ARG A 80 -3.75 9.96 29.31
N ASP A 81 -4.62 8.97 29.41
CA ASP A 81 -5.09 8.42 30.69
C ASP A 81 -3.99 7.61 31.40
N LEU A 82 -2.92 7.27 30.66
CA LEU A 82 -1.74 6.54 31.15
C LEU A 82 -0.48 7.42 31.21
N GLU A 83 -0.58 8.74 31.03
CA GLU A 83 0.59 9.63 31.03
C GLU A 83 1.38 9.56 32.36
N ASN A 84 0.65 9.55 33.49
CA ASN A 84 1.25 9.54 34.83
C ASN A 84 1.67 8.14 35.32
N PHE A 85 1.39 7.09 34.56
CA PHE A 85 1.86 5.75 34.90
C PHE A 85 3.38 5.72 34.87
N GLN A 86 4.01 4.83 35.61
CA GLN A 86 5.46 4.63 35.62
C GLN A 86 5.81 3.28 35.01
N VAL A 87 7.05 3.13 34.56
CA VAL A 87 7.59 1.84 34.13
C VAL A 87 8.46 1.28 35.25
N GLU A 88 7.94 0.28 35.95
CA GLU A 88 8.65 -0.41 37.03
C GLU A 88 8.92 -1.85 36.60
N LYS A 89 10.21 -2.23 36.48
CA LYS A 89 10.63 -3.59 36.04
C LYS A 89 9.94 -4.04 34.73
N GLY A 90 9.82 -3.12 33.77
CA GLY A 90 9.20 -3.37 32.47
C GLY A 90 7.67 -3.45 32.49
N ARG A 91 7.01 -3.12 33.61
CA ARG A 91 5.54 -3.09 33.75
C ARG A 91 5.04 -1.66 33.84
N LEU A 92 3.90 -1.38 33.23
CA LEU A 92 3.15 -0.15 33.46
C LEU A 92 2.42 -0.25 34.80
N THR A 93 2.76 0.66 35.70
CA THR A 93 2.17 0.76 37.04
C THR A 93 1.52 2.12 37.24
N PRO A 94 0.35 2.19 37.88
CA PRO A 94 -0.27 3.46 38.22
C PRO A 94 0.63 4.25 39.19
N PRO A 95 0.53 5.59 39.23
CA PRO A 95 1.27 6.38 40.20
C PRO A 95 0.91 5.94 41.63
N LYS A 96 1.91 5.85 42.51
CA LYS A 96 1.69 5.54 43.93
C LYS A 96 0.85 6.65 44.54
N ALA A 97 -0.33 6.32 45.08
CA ALA A 97 -1.18 7.28 45.78
C ALA A 97 -0.39 7.89 46.94
N ALA A 98 -0.26 9.23 46.95
CA ALA A 98 0.30 9.93 48.09
C ALA A 98 -0.73 9.91 49.25
N GLY A 99 -0.55 9.01 50.21
CA GLY A 99 -1.14 9.14 51.55
C GLY A 99 -2.65 8.91 51.69
N ALA A 100 -3.24 7.88 51.09
CA ALA A 100 -4.63 7.50 51.37
C ALA A 100 -4.71 6.39 52.43
N THR A 101 -5.15 6.74 53.64
CA THR A 101 -5.74 5.80 54.60
C THR A 101 -6.97 5.16 53.99
N ALA A 102 -7.14 3.84 54.18
CA ALA A 102 -8.23 3.05 53.61
C ALA A 102 -9.62 3.67 53.87
N SER A 103 -10.23 4.26 52.84
CA SER A 103 -11.67 4.47 52.71
C SER A 103 -12.02 4.92 51.28
N SER A 104 -12.72 4.04 50.56
CA SER A 104 -13.72 4.31 49.50
C SER A 104 -13.59 5.58 48.63
N THR A 105 -13.15 5.40 47.39
CA THR A 105 -13.92 5.55 46.13
C THR A 105 -12.90 5.67 44.99
N GLY A 106 -12.64 4.54 44.32
CA GLY A 106 -11.75 4.50 43.16
C GLY A 106 -12.39 5.24 42.00
N ALA A 107 -11.83 6.40 41.65
CA ALA A 107 -12.09 7.04 40.37
C ALA A 107 -11.42 6.20 39.28
N ALA A 108 -12.19 5.28 38.70
CA ALA A 108 -11.86 4.66 37.43
C ALA A 108 -11.83 5.75 36.34
N PRO A 109 -10.86 5.74 35.40
CA PRO A 109 -10.92 6.62 34.24
C PRO A 109 -12.19 6.27 33.44
N VAL A 110 -13.12 7.23 33.35
CA VAL A 110 -14.37 7.07 32.61
C VAL A 110 -14.06 7.28 31.12
N GLY A 111 -14.07 6.20 30.34
CA GLY A 111 -14.04 6.26 28.87
C GLY A 111 -15.22 7.07 28.33
N ASN A 112 -14.95 8.13 27.58
CA ASN A 112 -15.94 9.14 27.19
C ASN A 112 -16.54 8.92 25.79
N GLU A 113 -16.61 7.67 25.31
CA GLU A 113 -17.19 7.33 24.00
C GLU A 113 -18.54 6.64 24.20
N HIS A 114 -19.57 7.47 24.31
CA HIS A 114 -20.97 7.04 24.47
C HIS A 114 -21.43 6.27 23.21
N VAL A 115 -21.24 4.95 23.19
CA VAL A 115 -21.98 4.05 22.31
C VAL A 115 -23.32 3.76 22.99
N PRO A 116 -24.47 4.14 22.39
CA PRO A 116 -25.77 3.88 23.01
C PRO A 116 -25.96 2.37 23.27
N GLY A 117 -26.06 1.99 24.55
CA GLY A 117 -26.32 0.61 24.98
C GLY A 117 -25.14 -0.16 25.62
N GLU A 118 -23.95 0.43 25.78
CA GLU A 118 -22.86 -0.20 26.54
C GLU A 118 -22.82 0.34 27.99
N GLU A 119 -23.10 -0.51 28.98
CA GLU A 119 -22.85 -0.20 30.39
C GLU A 119 -21.34 -0.26 30.68
N ASN A 120 -20.79 0.80 31.29
CA ASN A 120 -19.41 0.82 31.77
C ASN A 120 -19.24 -0.22 32.88
N LEU A 121 -18.55 -1.32 32.60
CA LEU A 121 -18.20 -2.31 33.63
C LEU A 121 -16.97 -1.85 34.42
N PRO A 122 -16.96 -2.01 35.76
CA PRO A 122 -15.83 -1.62 36.58
C PRO A 122 -14.57 -2.46 36.29
N VAL A 123 -13.43 -1.78 36.18
CA VAL A 123 -12.10 -2.39 36.04
C VAL A 123 -11.69 -3.06 37.35
N SER A 124 -11.12 -4.26 37.27
CA SER A 124 -10.62 -5.06 38.41
C SER A 124 -9.53 -4.35 39.24
N ASP A 125 -9.51 -4.61 40.55
CA ASP A 125 -8.53 -4.09 41.54
C ASP A 125 -7.07 -4.57 41.36
N ALA A 126 -6.81 -5.55 40.48
CA ALA A 126 -5.44 -5.93 40.11
C ALA A 126 -4.97 -5.08 38.94
N ALA A 127 -3.73 -4.56 38.97
CA ALA A 127 -3.18 -3.74 37.89
C ALA A 127 -3.37 -4.46 36.53
N PRO A 128 -4.18 -3.91 35.61
CA PRO A 128 -4.60 -4.61 34.41
C PRO A 128 -3.40 -4.85 33.47
N ASN A 129 -3.57 -5.81 32.56
CA ASN A 129 -2.70 -5.89 31.39
C ASN A 129 -3.12 -4.82 30.36
N PHE A 130 -2.23 -4.47 29.44
CA PHE A 130 -2.48 -3.41 28.45
C PHE A 130 -2.26 -3.93 27.03
N ILE A 131 -3.12 -3.55 26.10
CA ILE A 131 -2.90 -3.70 24.66
C ILE A 131 -2.65 -2.32 24.08
N LEU A 132 -1.39 -2.00 23.81
CA LEU A 132 -0.94 -0.70 23.33
C LEU A 132 -1.02 -0.64 21.80
N VAL A 133 -2.11 -0.08 21.28
CA VAL A 133 -2.41 -0.04 19.84
C VAL A 133 -2.01 1.31 19.26
N GLY A 134 -0.95 1.36 18.45
CA GLY A 134 -0.52 2.59 17.78
C GLY A 134 -0.03 3.69 18.73
N THR A 135 0.55 3.33 19.87
CA THR A 135 1.04 4.27 20.91
C THR A 135 2.57 4.22 21.03
N PRO A 136 3.34 4.65 20.00
CA PRO A 136 4.79 4.47 19.97
C PRO A 136 5.52 5.17 21.12
N ALA A 137 5.02 6.30 21.63
CA ALA A 137 5.60 6.98 22.78
C ALA A 137 5.52 6.15 24.07
N LEU A 138 4.37 5.49 24.30
CA LEU A 138 4.17 4.63 25.47
C LEU A 138 4.93 3.31 25.33
N ALA A 139 4.94 2.72 24.14
CA ALA A 139 5.76 1.55 23.83
C ALA A 139 7.26 1.82 24.06
N LYS A 140 7.75 3.01 23.65
CA LYS A 140 9.16 3.40 23.83
C LYS A 140 9.57 3.48 25.29
N ARG A 141 8.66 3.90 26.19
CA ARG A 141 8.90 3.88 27.65
C ARG A 141 9.15 2.47 28.18
N LEU A 142 8.59 1.45 27.52
CA LEU A 142 8.80 0.02 27.82
C LEU A 142 9.97 -0.59 27.03
N GLY A 143 10.74 0.21 26.31
CA GLY A 143 11.89 -0.24 25.53
C GLY A 143 11.54 -0.87 24.17
N VAL A 144 10.33 -0.66 23.66
CA VAL A 144 9.90 -1.18 22.35
C VAL A 144 9.58 -0.03 21.40
N ASP A 145 10.12 -0.07 20.19
CA ASP A 145 9.79 0.86 19.12
C ASP A 145 9.44 0.12 17.81
N ALA A 146 9.25 0.90 16.74
CA ALA A 146 8.99 0.41 15.39
C ALA A 146 10.26 0.43 14.51
N GLU A 147 11.46 0.44 15.11
CA GLU A 147 12.71 0.42 14.35
C GLU A 147 12.81 -0.87 13.51
N GLY A 148 13.26 -0.73 12.27
CA GLY A 148 13.36 -1.83 11.31
C GLY A 148 12.02 -2.26 10.68
N VAL A 149 10.90 -1.61 11.00
CA VAL A 149 9.58 -1.92 10.44
C VAL A 149 9.26 -0.99 9.26
N GLY A 150 9.29 -1.54 8.05
CA GLY A 150 9.05 -0.84 6.78
C GLY A 150 7.62 -0.32 6.58
N VAL A 151 7.40 0.38 5.47
CA VAL A 151 6.07 0.86 5.07
C VAL A 151 5.10 -0.32 4.93
N GLY A 152 3.95 -0.23 5.58
CA GLY A 152 2.97 -1.33 5.64
C GLY A 152 3.40 -2.52 6.50
N GLY A 153 4.54 -2.40 7.21
CA GLY A 153 5.03 -3.39 8.15
C GLY A 153 4.30 -3.35 9.49
N LEU A 154 4.49 -4.41 10.26
CA LEU A 154 3.87 -4.62 11.56
C LEU A 154 4.90 -4.98 12.63
N ARG A 155 4.53 -4.72 13.88
CA ARG A 155 5.29 -5.03 15.07
C ARG A 155 4.35 -5.52 16.17
N LEU A 156 4.62 -6.72 16.67
CA LEU A 156 3.98 -7.27 17.87
C LEU A 156 5.05 -7.61 18.90
N ALA A 157 4.89 -7.17 20.13
CA ALA A 157 5.81 -7.51 21.21
C ALA A 157 5.06 -7.67 22.53
N THR A 158 5.50 -8.57 23.40
CA THR A 158 5.05 -8.57 24.79
C THR A 158 6.17 -8.11 25.70
N VAL A 159 5.84 -7.27 26.69
CA VAL A 159 6.80 -6.73 27.66
C VAL A 159 6.09 -6.46 28.99
N GLY A 160 6.52 -7.12 30.06
CA GLY A 160 5.92 -6.97 31.38
C GLY A 160 4.41 -7.31 31.40
N ASN A 161 3.55 -6.29 31.50
CA ASN A 161 2.09 -6.42 31.43
C ASN A 161 1.49 -5.79 30.15
N ALA A 162 2.30 -5.49 29.15
CA ALA A 162 1.86 -4.83 27.92
C ALA A 162 2.08 -5.74 26.70
N LEU A 163 1.05 -5.81 25.86
CA LEU A 163 1.11 -6.27 24.48
C LEU A 163 1.18 -5.03 23.57
N ILE A 164 2.28 -4.90 22.85
CA ILE A 164 2.57 -3.80 21.94
C ILE A 164 2.08 -4.17 20.54
N VAL A 165 1.24 -3.33 19.95
CA VAL A 165 0.69 -3.47 18.60
C VAL A 165 1.01 -2.20 17.83
N LEU A 166 2.08 -2.23 17.01
CA LEU A 166 2.56 -1.08 16.25
C LEU A 166 2.64 -1.38 14.76
N GLY A 167 2.60 -0.33 13.94
CA GLY A 167 2.90 -0.37 12.51
C GLY A 167 4.18 0.40 12.20
N GLY A 168 4.76 0.10 11.03
CA GLY A 168 5.79 0.96 10.45
C GLY A 168 5.24 2.33 10.06
N ALA A 169 6.13 3.27 9.76
CA ALA A 169 5.74 4.59 9.25
C ALA A 169 4.88 4.46 7.97
N PRO A 170 3.85 5.30 7.78
CA PRO A 170 2.95 5.21 6.63
C PRO A 170 3.65 5.48 5.29
N GLU A 171 4.75 6.21 5.31
CA GLU A 171 5.63 6.52 4.19
C GLU A 171 7.05 6.79 4.73
N ARG A 172 8.05 6.74 3.86
CA ARG A 172 9.44 7.08 4.19
C ARG A 172 10.03 7.99 3.12
N PRO A 173 10.93 8.93 3.47
CA PRO A 173 11.63 9.73 2.48
C PRO A 173 12.36 8.84 1.46
N GLY A 174 12.07 9.07 0.18
CA GLY A 174 12.66 8.30 -0.93
C GLY A 174 11.85 7.07 -1.35
N ASP A 175 10.93 6.59 -0.53
CA ASP A 175 10.03 5.48 -0.90
C ASP A 175 8.87 5.99 -1.74
N MET A 176 8.56 5.28 -2.83
CA MET A 176 7.34 5.53 -3.61
C MET A 176 6.10 4.93 -2.92
N ALA A 177 6.31 3.89 -2.11
CA ALA A 177 5.25 3.17 -1.46
C ALA A 177 4.64 3.95 -0.29
N LYS A 178 3.32 3.87 -0.14
CA LYS A 178 2.59 4.37 1.03
C LYS A 178 1.67 3.30 1.56
N ASP A 179 1.66 3.09 2.87
CA ASP A 179 0.75 2.15 3.51
C ASP A 179 0.53 2.48 5.00
N PRO A 180 -0.53 3.22 5.34
CA PRO A 180 -0.79 3.63 6.72
C PRO A 180 -1.41 2.52 7.58
N LYS A 181 -1.59 1.30 7.06
CA LYS A 181 -2.37 0.25 7.73
C LYS A 181 -1.53 -0.73 8.56
N GLY A 182 -0.24 -0.47 8.75
CA GLY A 182 0.66 -1.36 9.48
C GLY A 182 0.16 -1.80 10.86
N VAL A 183 -0.41 -0.87 11.65
CA VAL A 183 -0.98 -1.17 12.99
C VAL A 183 -2.23 -2.06 12.91
N LEU A 184 -3.06 -1.89 11.86
CA LEU A 184 -4.19 -2.77 11.61
C LEU A 184 -3.72 -4.17 11.22
N TYR A 185 -2.67 -4.27 10.40
CA TYR A 185 -2.06 -5.55 10.05
C TYR A 185 -1.45 -6.25 11.26
N ALA A 186 -0.84 -5.51 12.20
CA ALA A 186 -0.38 -6.06 13.47
C ALA A 186 -1.54 -6.66 14.29
N ALA A 187 -2.67 -5.95 14.38
CA ALA A 187 -3.87 -6.47 15.05
C ALA A 187 -4.42 -7.74 14.38
N ILE A 188 -4.47 -7.77 13.04
CA ILE A 188 -4.90 -8.96 12.30
C ILE A 188 -3.93 -10.13 12.52
N GLU A 189 -2.62 -9.90 12.45
CA GLU A 189 -1.58 -10.91 12.73
C GLU A 189 -1.74 -11.50 14.12
N LEU A 190 -2.01 -10.67 15.12
CA LEU A 190 -2.31 -11.14 16.47
C LEU A 190 -3.56 -12.04 16.48
N LEU A 191 -4.65 -11.63 15.83
CA LEU A 191 -5.88 -12.44 15.76
C LEU A 191 -5.65 -13.78 15.04
N GLU A 192 -4.86 -13.80 13.97
CA GLU A 192 -4.52 -15.03 13.25
C GLU A 192 -3.68 -15.98 14.12
N ARG A 193 -2.70 -15.46 14.87
CA ARG A 193 -1.97 -16.24 15.89
C ARG A 193 -2.86 -16.75 17.01
N LEU A 194 -3.93 -16.03 17.31
CA LEU A 194 -4.96 -16.41 18.26
C LEU A 194 -6.00 -17.39 17.69
N GLY A 195 -5.82 -17.85 16.45
CA GLY A 195 -6.62 -18.88 15.78
C GLY A 195 -7.81 -18.36 14.99
N CYS A 196 -7.95 -17.04 14.83
CA CYS A 196 -8.97 -16.46 13.95
C CYS A 196 -8.54 -16.58 12.48
N ALA A 197 -9.51 -16.66 11.56
CA ALA A 197 -9.25 -16.57 10.13
C ALA A 197 -10.42 -15.94 9.38
N TRP A 198 -10.14 -15.34 8.22
CA TRP A 198 -11.18 -14.90 7.28
C TRP A 198 -10.81 -15.28 5.84
N LEU A 199 -11.09 -16.53 5.48
CA LEU A 199 -10.59 -17.20 4.28
C LEU A 199 -11.18 -16.63 2.98
N TRP A 200 -12.47 -16.30 2.97
CA TRP A 200 -13.16 -15.67 1.83
C TRP A 200 -14.25 -14.70 2.31
N PRO A 201 -14.75 -13.79 1.46
CA PRO A 201 -15.80 -12.84 1.84
C PRO A 201 -17.07 -13.51 2.38
N GLY A 202 -17.74 -12.82 3.30
CA GLY A 202 -18.98 -13.28 3.91
C GLY A 202 -18.79 -14.15 5.17
N PRO A 203 -19.89 -14.53 5.85
CA PRO A 203 -19.83 -15.21 7.16
C PRO A 203 -19.21 -16.61 7.10
N VAL A 204 -19.41 -17.35 6.01
CA VAL A 204 -18.94 -18.74 5.85
C VAL A 204 -17.41 -18.85 5.77
N GLY A 205 -16.70 -17.77 5.46
CA GLY A 205 -15.24 -17.74 5.44
C GLY A 205 -14.61 -17.37 6.79
N LYS A 206 -15.41 -17.06 7.81
CA LYS A 206 -14.91 -16.59 9.11
C LYS A 206 -14.74 -17.74 10.09
N VAL A 207 -13.59 -17.77 10.75
CA VAL A 207 -13.26 -18.71 11.83
C VAL A 207 -12.90 -17.87 13.06
N VAL A 208 -13.61 -18.10 14.17
CA VAL A 208 -13.32 -17.49 15.46
C VAL A 208 -13.39 -18.59 16.53
N PRO A 209 -12.27 -18.96 17.16
CA PRO A 209 -12.26 -20.04 18.14
C PRO A 209 -12.94 -19.60 19.44
N SER A 210 -13.68 -20.50 20.08
CA SER A 210 -14.30 -20.24 21.38
C SER A 210 -13.36 -20.67 22.52
N ARG A 211 -13.04 -19.73 23.43
CA ARG A 211 -12.23 -19.96 24.64
C ARG A 211 -12.51 -18.90 25.70
N ALA A 212 -12.83 -19.33 26.92
CA ALA A 212 -13.08 -18.42 28.04
C ALA A 212 -11.80 -17.65 28.47
N THR A 213 -10.63 -18.25 28.30
CA THR A 213 -9.34 -17.64 28.65
C THR A 213 -8.51 -17.41 27.39
N VAL A 214 -8.04 -16.18 27.20
CA VAL A 214 -7.21 -15.74 26.08
C VAL A 214 -5.89 -15.24 26.62
N VAL A 215 -4.82 -16.00 26.36
CA VAL A 215 -3.44 -15.66 26.71
C VAL A 215 -2.64 -15.48 25.41
N VAL A 216 -1.77 -14.48 25.41
CA VAL A 216 -0.78 -14.23 24.38
C VAL A 216 0.57 -14.68 24.92
N ASP A 217 1.19 -15.65 24.26
CA ASP A 217 2.52 -16.14 24.62
C ASP A 217 3.60 -15.06 24.41
N PRO A 218 4.76 -15.17 25.09
CA PRO A 218 5.91 -14.30 24.84
C PRO A 218 6.22 -14.17 23.35
N MET A 219 6.26 -12.94 22.83
CA MET A 219 6.58 -12.71 21.42
C MET A 219 7.34 -11.43 21.16
N ASP A 220 8.12 -11.45 20.08
CA ASP A 220 8.79 -10.32 19.46
C ASP A 220 8.78 -10.55 17.94
N VAL A 221 7.75 -10.05 17.27
CA VAL A 221 7.52 -10.22 15.83
C VAL A 221 7.69 -8.88 15.13
N ARG A 222 8.43 -8.88 14.02
CA ARG A 222 8.63 -7.74 13.12
C ARG A 222 8.51 -8.24 11.70
N GLU A 223 7.61 -7.63 10.93
CA GLU A 223 7.43 -8.00 9.53
C GLU A 223 7.29 -6.76 8.67
N THR A 224 7.81 -6.83 7.46
CA THR A 224 7.65 -5.80 6.42
C THR A 224 7.25 -6.50 5.13
N PRO A 225 6.17 -6.06 4.45
CA PRO A 225 5.75 -6.69 3.21
C PRO A 225 6.83 -6.52 2.13
N SER A 226 7.19 -7.62 1.47
CA SER A 226 8.14 -7.58 0.34
C SER A 226 7.55 -6.93 -0.91
N ILE A 227 6.22 -6.89 -1.02
CA ILE A 227 5.48 -6.29 -2.13
C ILE A 227 4.77 -5.03 -1.63
N ALA A 228 5.16 -3.87 -2.16
CA ALA A 228 4.67 -2.57 -1.72
C ALA A 228 3.17 -2.35 -1.98
N ALA A 229 2.66 -2.68 -3.17
CA ALA A 229 1.25 -2.59 -3.50
C ALA A 229 0.66 -3.98 -3.73
N ARG A 230 -0.32 -4.36 -2.91
CA ARG A 230 -0.87 -5.73 -2.84
C ARG A 230 -2.34 -5.77 -3.25
N HIS A 231 -2.78 -4.79 -4.04
CA HIS A 231 -4.15 -4.73 -4.52
C HIS A 231 -4.42 -5.81 -5.56
N ILE A 232 -5.57 -6.47 -5.44
CA ILE A 232 -6.10 -7.34 -6.48
C ILE A 232 -7.02 -6.50 -7.37
N ARG A 233 -6.92 -6.66 -8.69
CA ARG A 233 -7.88 -6.08 -9.64
C ARG A 233 -9.17 -6.89 -9.61
N TRP A 234 -10.26 -6.25 -9.22
CA TRP A 234 -11.59 -6.87 -9.22
C TRP A 234 -12.28 -6.52 -10.52
N HIS A 235 -12.54 -7.52 -11.34
CA HIS A 235 -13.34 -7.33 -12.54
C HIS A 235 -14.79 -7.12 -12.15
N GLU A 236 -15.41 -6.05 -12.64
CA GLU A 236 -16.86 -5.89 -12.58
C GLU A 236 -17.55 -6.81 -13.59
N TRP A 237 -18.86 -7.00 -13.42
CA TRP A 237 -19.66 -7.70 -14.43
C TRP A 237 -19.52 -6.98 -15.77
N SER A 238 -19.08 -7.72 -16.78
CA SER A 238 -18.90 -7.21 -18.14
C SER A 238 -19.20 -8.33 -19.13
N ALA A 239 -19.53 -7.98 -20.37
CA ALA A 239 -19.71 -8.96 -21.44
C ALA A 239 -18.50 -9.90 -21.58
N ARG A 240 -17.29 -9.40 -21.29
CA ARG A 240 -16.05 -10.19 -21.28
C ARG A 240 -15.97 -11.21 -20.15
N ALA A 241 -16.53 -10.90 -18.98
CA ALA A 241 -16.49 -11.79 -17.81
C ALA A 241 -17.69 -12.74 -17.74
N GLU A 242 -18.81 -12.37 -18.36
CA GLU A 242 -20.10 -13.06 -18.28
C GLU A 242 -20.04 -14.51 -18.72
N GLU A 243 -19.37 -14.82 -19.83
CA GLU A 243 -19.27 -16.20 -20.35
C GLU A 243 -18.58 -17.12 -19.34
N GLY A 244 -17.44 -16.69 -18.79
CA GLY A 244 -16.72 -17.44 -17.76
C GLY A 244 -17.53 -17.59 -16.47
N LEU A 245 -18.21 -16.54 -16.02
CA LEU A 245 -19.05 -16.60 -14.81
C LEU A 245 -20.24 -17.54 -14.98
N LYS A 246 -20.89 -17.54 -16.15
CA LYS A 246 -21.95 -18.49 -16.50
C LYS A 246 -21.44 -19.93 -16.50
N PHE A 247 -20.24 -20.17 -17.02
CA PHE A 247 -19.61 -21.49 -16.97
C PHE A 247 -19.43 -22.01 -15.54
N PHE A 248 -19.08 -21.13 -14.59
CA PHE A 248 -19.00 -21.48 -13.17
C PHE A 248 -20.36 -21.48 -12.44
N GLY A 249 -21.47 -21.27 -13.13
CA GLY A 249 -22.80 -21.18 -12.52
C GLY A 249 -23.00 -19.97 -11.62
N VAL A 250 -22.18 -18.93 -11.76
CA VAL A 250 -22.23 -17.71 -10.95
C VAL A 250 -23.15 -16.71 -11.62
N SER A 251 -24.24 -16.35 -10.94
CA SER A 251 -25.16 -15.31 -11.39
C SER A 251 -24.56 -13.91 -11.20
N ARG A 252 -25.10 -12.92 -11.93
CA ARG A 252 -24.71 -11.52 -11.77
C ARG A 252 -24.98 -11.03 -10.35
N GLU A 253 -26.12 -11.40 -9.78
CA GLU A 253 -26.53 -11.04 -8.43
C GLU A 253 -25.56 -11.62 -7.39
N GLN A 254 -25.18 -12.89 -7.54
CA GLN A 254 -24.20 -13.54 -6.65
C GLN A 254 -22.84 -12.86 -6.71
N MET A 255 -22.35 -12.56 -7.91
CA MET A 255 -21.07 -11.89 -8.09
C MET A 255 -21.05 -10.49 -7.48
N LEU A 256 -22.10 -9.69 -7.71
CA LEU A 256 -22.24 -8.36 -7.12
C LEU A 256 -22.36 -8.42 -5.59
N ALA A 257 -23.04 -9.44 -5.05
CA ALA A 257 -23.12 -9.67 -3.60
C ALA A 257 -21.74 -9.97 -3.00
N TRP A 258 -20.96 -10.89 -3.58
CA TRP A 258 -19.59 -11.17 -3.12
C TRP A 258 -18.66 -9.97 -3.22
N GLN A 259 -18.78 -9.17 -4.29
CA GLN A 259 -17.99 -7.94 -4.43
C GLN A 259 -18.32 -6.94 -3.34
N LYS A 260 -19.61 -6.75 -3.07
CA LYS A 260 -20.11 -5.92 -1.98
C LYS A 260 -19.57 -6.43 -0.64
N GLU A 261 -19.76 -7.71 -0.31
CA GLU A 261 -19.24 -8.33 0.91
C GLU A 261 -17.70 -8.22 1.06
N SER A 262 -16.95 -8.28 -0.05
CA SER A 262 -15.49 -8.13 -0.03
C SER A 262 -15.03 -6.70 0.32
N ARG A 263 -15.86 -5.70 0.08
CA ARG A 263 -15.55 -4.26 0.24
C ARG A 263 -16.24 -3.66 1.46
N GLU A 264 -17.37 -4.23 1.86
CA GLU A 264 -18.18 -3.71 2.94
C GLU A 264 -17.42 -3.71 4.25
N ARG A 265 -17.55 -2.58 4.95
CA ARG A 265 -17.18 -2.40 6.35
C ARG A 265 -18.42 -1.91 7.07
N ARG A 266 -18.47 -2.09 8.38
CA ARG A 266 -19.38 -1.33 9.23
C ARG A 266 -19.11 0.18 9.04
N SER A 267 -20.11 0.96 8.64
CA SER A 267 -20.03 2.43 8.69
C SER A 267 -19.98 2.85 10.16
N PRO A 268 -19.09 3.76 10.57
CA PRO A 268 -19.07 4.26 11.95
C PRO A 268 -20.40 4.93 12.36
N ASP A 269 -21.13 5.44 11.38
CA ASP A 269 -22.28 6.35 11.53
C ASP A 269 -23.64 5.63 11.42
N ARG A 270 -23.64 4.29 11.31
CA ARG A 270 -24.87 3.48 11.26
C ARG A 270 -25.04 2.66 12.53
N ALA A 271 -26.31 2.42 12.88
CA ALA A 271 -26.70 1.60 14.03
C ALA A 271 -25.94 0.26 14.06
N PRO A 272 -25.54 -0.25 15.24
CA PRO A 272 -24.78 -1.48 15.38
C PRO A 272 -25.44 -2.64 14.63
N ARG A 273 -24.67 -3.28 13.76
CA ARG A 273 -25.02 -4.52 13.08
C ARG A 273 -24.00 -5.58 13.50
N GLU A 274 -24.43 -6.54 14.32
CA GLU A 274 -23.55 -7.58 14.88
C GLU A 274 -22.98 -8.53 13.81
N ASP A 275 -23.60 -8.57 12.63
CA ASP A 275 -23.21 -9.33 11.44
C ASP A 275 -22.03 -8.72 10.65
N LEU A 276 -21.70 -7.44 10.88
CA LEU A 276 -20.65 -6.73 10.15
C LEU A 276 -19.38 -6.50 10.96
N GLU A 277 -18.23 -6.73 10.31
CA GLU A 277 -16.91 -6.39 10.86
C GLU A 277 -16.61 -4.89 10.75
N SER A 278 -15.75 -4.38 11.64
CA SER A 278 -15.18 -3.03 11.56
C SER A 278 -14.22 -2.87 10.37
N ILE A 279 -13.78 -3.98 9.75
CA ILE A 279 -12.87 -4.02 8.62
C ILE A 279 -13.40 -4.90 7.49
N SER A 280 -12.90 -4.69 6.28
CA SER A 280 -13.24 -5.50 5.10
C SER A 280 -12.39 -6.76 5.03
N TRP A 281 -12.86 -7.77 4.27
CA TRP A 281 -12.06 -8.95 3.95
C TRP A 281 -10.71 -8.58 3.31
N ARG A 282 -10.67 -7.54 2.47
CA ARG A 282 -9.43 -7.06 1.82
C ARG A 282 -8.39 -6.59 2.83
N GLU A 283 -8.84 -5.99 3.93
CA GLU A 283 -7.94 -5.54 4.98
C GLU A 283 -7.44 -6.69 5.82
N TRP A 284 -8.32 -7.65 6.15
CA TRP A 284 -7.92 -8.90 6.78
C TRP A 284 -6.79 -9.57 5.97
N GLN A 285 -6.96 -9.66 4.66
CA GLN A 285 -5.97 -10.22 3.73
C GLN A 285 -4.77 -9.30 3.46
N ARG A 286 -4.67 -8.15 4.15
CA ARG A 286 -3.57 -7.18 4.03
C ARG A 286 -3.31 -6.69 2.60
N LEU A 287 -4.36 -6.63 1.77
CA LEU A 287 -4.34 -6.19 0.36
C LEU A 287 -4.25 -4.65 0.21
N GLY A 288 -3.40 -4.02 1.00
CA GLY A 288 -3.15 -2.59 0.96
C GLY A 288 -1.84 -2.25 0.28
N GLY A 289 -1.31 -1.10 0.70
CA GLY A 289 -0.14 -0.49 0.11
C GLY A 289 -0.40 0.08 -1.28
N GLN A 290 0.07 1.31 -1.47
CA GLN A 290 -0.13 2.09 -2.67
C GLN A 290 1.22 2.41 -3.30
N LEU A 291 1.28 2.28 -4.62
CA LEU A 291 2.33 2.89 -5.43
C LEU A 291 1.73 4.06 -6.22
N PRO A 292 2.54 5.05 -6.61
CA PRO A 292 2.09 6.12 -7.49
C PRO A 292 1.59 5.51 -8.80
N SER A 293 0.41 5.95 -9.23
CA SER A 293 -0.24 5.39 -10.41
C SER A 293 0.32 6.03 -11.67
N PHE A 294 0.52 5.21 -12.70
CA PHE A 294 0.75 5.63 -14.07
C PHE A 294 -0.05 4.71 -15.01
N GLY A 295 -0.10 5.04 -16.28
CA GLY A 295 -0.79 4.26 -17.31
C GLY A 295 -0.83 5.02 -18.63
N HIS A 296 -1.53 4.49 -19.62
CA HIS A 296 -1.59 5.04 -20.99
C HIS A 296 -1.79 6.57 -21.01
N ALA A 297 -0.78 7.27 -21.55
CA ALA A 297 -0.71 8.72 -21.55
C ALA A 297 -0.29 9.29 -22.91
N GLY A 298 -0.38 8.50 -23.98
CA GLY A 298 0.03 8.93 -25.32
C GLY A 298 1.48 9.41 -25.38
N MET A 299 2.38 8.74 -24.66
CA MET A 299 3.78 9.14 -24.46
C MET A 299 3.97 10.50 -23.78
N GLY A 300 2.98 10.98 -23.02
CA GLY A 300 3.00 12.29 -22.36
C GLY A 300 2.49 13.44 -23.23
N LEU A 301 2.15 13.21 -24.51
CA LEU A 301 1.54 14.25 -25.34
C LEU A 301 0.08 14.48 -24.91
N ARG A 302 -0.25 15.72 -24.56
CA ARG A 302 -1.63 16.15 -24.26
C ARG A 302 -2.27 16.81 -25.47
N ASN A 303 -3.61 16.80 -25.54
CA ASN A 303 -4.40 17.44 -26.61
C ASN A 303 -4.06 16.88 -28.01
N GLY A 304 -4.05 15.55 -28.14
CA GLY A 304 -3.54 14.86 -29.33
C GLY A 304 -4.18 15.33 -30.64
N LYS A 305 -5.49 15.59 -30.65
CA LYS A 305 -6.18 16.13 -31.82
C LYS A 305 -5.63 17.49 -32.26
N GLU A 306 -5.58 18.48 -31.36
CA GLU A 306 -5.09 19.82 -31.68
C GLU A 306 -3.62 19.79 -32.11
N GLN A 307 -2.83 18.92 -31.47
CA GLN A 307 -1.44 18.73 -31.83
C GLN A 307 -1.30 18.09 -33.21
N GLN A 308 -2.19 17.18 -33.60
CA GLN A 308 -2.16 16.56 -34.93
C GLN A 308 -2.47 17.56 -36.05
N GLU A 309 -3.38 18.49 -35.81
CA GLU A 309 -3.72 19.55 -36.77
C GLU A 309 -2.54 20.52 -36.99
N LYS A 310 -1.77 20.81 -35.93
CA LYS A 310 -0.66 21.77 -35.96
C LYS A 310 0.69 21.15 -36.32
N HIS A 311 0.91 19.93 -35.87
CA HIS A 311 2.19 19.22 -35.89
C HIS A 311 2.01 17.79 -36.39
N PRO A 312 1.49 17.57 -37.61
CA PRO A 312 1.27 16.22 -38.14
C PRO A 312 2.55 15.38 -38.15
N GLU A 313 3.73 15.99 -38.26
CA GLU A 313 5.06 15.35 -38.20
C GLU A 313 5.41 14.72 -36.84
N TRP A 314 4.72 15.09 -35.76
CA TRP A 314 4.86 14.45 -34.44
C TRP A 314 4.18 13.08 -34.38
N PHE A 315 3.24 12.80 -35.28
CA PHE A 315 2.42 11.60 -35.25
C PHE A 315 3.01 10.48 -36.10
N ALA A 316 2.70 9.24 -35.76
CA ALA A 316 3.27 8.06 -36.40
C ALA A 316 2.97 8.01 -37.91
N LEU A 317 4.00 7.79 -38.73
CA LEU A 317 3.83 7.47 -40.14
C LEU A 317 3.22 6.07 -40.29
N GLN A 318 2.02 6.00 -40.87
CA GLN A 318 1.25 4.77 -41.09
C GLN A 318 1.76 4.01 -42.32
N ALA A 319 1.27 2.78 -42.52
CA ALA A 319 1.73 1.94 -43.63
C ALA A 319 1.26 2.43 -45.01
N ASP A 320 0.22 3.26 -45.08
CA ASP A 320 -0.26 3.91 -46.29
C ASP A 320 0.50 5.21 -46.64
N GLY A 321 1.53 5.56 -45.86
CA GLY A 321 2.32 6.77 -46.06
C GLY A 321 1.72 8.05 -45.46
N THR A 322 0.55 7.97 -44.83
CA THR A 322 -0.07 9.12 -44.15
C THR A 322 0.37 9.20 -42.68
N ARG A 323 0.20 10.37 -42.05
CA ARG A 323 0.32 10.55 -40.58
C ARG A 323 -1.04 10.75 -39.92
N ASP A 324 -2.12 10.43 -40.64
CA ASP A 324 -3.46 10.45 -40.10
C ASP A 324 -3.61 9.34 -39.03
N GLN A 325 -4.24 9.71 -37.91
CA GLN A 325 -4.41 8.87 -36.73
C GLN A 325 -5.88 8.50 -36.51
N GLY A 326 -6.78 8.92 -37.40
CA GLY A 326 -8.21 8.61 -37.30
C GLY A 326 -8.92 9.31 -36.13
N GLY A 327 -8.36 10.40 -35.59
CA GLY A 327 -8.96 11.26 -34.56
C GLY A 327 -8.30 11.20 -33.18
N ASP A 328 -9.02 11.69 -32.16
CA ASP A 328 -8.52 11.98 -30.80
C ASP A 328 -8.38 10.75 -29.88
N LYS A 329 -8.44 9.53 -30.41
CA LYS A 329 -8.47 8.33 -29.55
C LYS A 329 -7.38 7.37 -29.96
N ARG A 330 -6.39 7.21 -29.06
CA ARG A 330 -5.26 6.27 -29.18
C ARG A 330 -4.37 6.54 -30.40
N TRP A 331 -4.00 7.80 -30.60
CA TRP A 331 -2.97 8.18 -31.55
C TRP A 331 -1.63 7.53 -31.21
N ARG A 332 -0.79 7.36 -32.22
CA ARG A 332 0.59 6.90 -32.10
C ARG A 332 1.53 8.02 -32.54
N LEU A 333 2.74 8.04 -31.97
CA LEU A 333 3.69 9.13 -32.19
C LEU A 333 4.94 8.70 -32.97
N CYS A 334 5.57 9.68 -33.59
CA CYS A 334 6.88 9.58 -34.21
C CYS A 334 7.96 9.79 -33.14
N LEU A 335 8.33 8.70 -32.46
CA LEU A 335 9.22 8.74 -31.30
C LEU A 335 10.63 9.27 -31.60
N SER A 336 11.06 9.31 -32.86
CA SER A 336 12.33 9.90 -33.29
C SER A 336 12.28 11.42 -33.49
N ASN A 337 11.12 12.08 -33.33
CA ASN A 337 10.97 13.51 -33.62
C ASN A 337 11.50 14.38 -32.45
N PRO A 338 12.55 15.20 -32.65
CA PRO A 338 13.14 16.00 -31.59
C PRO A 338 12.25 17.14 -31.09
N GLU A 339 11.36 17.69 -31.94
CA GLU A 339 10.44 18.76 -31.56
C GLU A 339 9.34 18.24 -30.64
N LEU A 340 8.80 17.05 -30.94
CA LEU A 340 7.87 16.35 -30.05
C LEU A 340 8.50 16.12 -28.67
N ILE A 341 9.75 15.63 -28.63
CA ILE A 341 10.47 15.38 -27.38
C ILE A 341 10.63 16.67 -26.58
N ALA A 342 11.02 17.77 -27.24
CA ALA A 342 11.15 19.06 -26.59
C ALA A 342 9.81 19.53 -26.02
N HIS A 343 8.74 19.46 -26.83
CA HIS A 343 7.40 19.86 -26.41
C HIS A 343 6.91 19.08 -25.19
N VAL A 344 7.01 17.74 -25.23
CA VAL A 344 6.57 16.89 -24.10
C VAL A 344 7.40 17.18 -22.85
N ALA A 345 8.72 17.34 -22.97
CA ALA A 345 9.57 17.66 -21.83
C ALA A 345 9.23 19.03 -21.22
N ASP A 346 9.06 20.06 -22.04
CA ASP A 346 8.74 21.42 -21.59
C ASP A 346 7.36 21.47 -20.92
N ASP A 347 6.38 20.73 -21.46
CA ASP A 347 5.05 20.61 -20.87
C ASP A 347 5.10 19.94 -19.49
N ILE A 348 5.87 18.86 -19.36
CA ILE A 348 6.07 18.17 -18.07
C ILE A 348 6.75 19.10 -17.05
N ILE A 349 7.81 19.82 -17.45
CA ILE A 349 8.47 20.80 -16.58
C ILE A 349 7.47 21.86 -16.12
N GLN A 350 6.64 22.40 -17.01
CA GLN A 350 5.62 23.37 -16.64
C GLN A 350 4.55 22.80 -15.71
N GLN A 351 4.19 21.52 -15.85
CA GLN A 351 3.26 20.86 -14.93
C GLN A 351 3.85 20.74 -13.53
N VAL A 352 5.08 20.24 -13.41
CA VAL A 352 5.74 20.03 -12.10
C VAL A 352 6.14 21.35 -11.44
N ASN A 353 6.50 22.38 -12.19
CA ASN A 353 6.68 23.73 -11.66
C ASN A 353 5.40 24.31 -11.05
N ARG A 354 4.23 23.98 -11.61
CA ARG A 354 2.93 24.45 -11.09
C ARG A 354 2.48 23.62 -9.88
N ASP A 355 2.76 22.33 -9.88
CA ASP A 355 2.44 21.43 -8.77
C ASP A 355 3.65 20.55 -8.40
N PRO A 356 4.48 21.01 -7.45
CA PRO A 356 5.63 20.24 -6.97
C PRO A 356 5.27 18.96 -6.21
N SER A 357 3.99 18.71 -5.92
CA SER A 357 3.56 17.45 -5.28
C SER A 357 3.53 16.26 -6.25
N ILE A 358 3.62 16.53 -7.57
CA ILE A 358 3.73 15.51 -8.60
C ILE A 358 5.06 14.75 -8.44
N SER A 359 4.97 13.49 -8.04
CA SER A 359 6.12 12.60 -7.85
C SER A 359 6.39 11.67 -9.02
N ILE A 360 5.40 11.46 -9.90
CA ILE A 360 5.51 10.63 -11.10
C ILE A 360 4.72 11.22 -12.25
N VAL A 361 5.24 11.11 -13.47
CA VAL A 361 4.54 11.41 -14.72
C VAL A 361 4.59 10.20 -15.64
N SER A 362 3.49 9.88 -16.31
CA SER A 362 3.45 8.75 -17.24
C SER A 362 3.96 9.13 -18.63
N LEU A 363 4.87 8.32 -19.17
CA LEU A 363 5.28 8.34 -20.57
C LEU A 363 4.84 7.07 -21.31
N ASP A 364 3.83 6.39 -20.76
CA ASP A 364 3.26 5.23 -21.41
C ASP A 364 2.59 5.59 -22.72
N ASP A 365 2.85 4.76 -23.73
CA ASP A 365 2.15 4.84 -25.00
C ASP A 365 0.66 4.62 -24.80
N ASN A 366 -0.14 5.09 -25.75
CA ASN A 366 -1.53 4.68 -25.84
C ASN A 366 -1.63 3.17 -26.09
N ASP A 367 -2.74 2.56 -25.67
CA ASP A 367 -3.10 1.24 -26.14
C ASP A 367 -3.21 1.20 -27.67
N GLY A 368 -3.05 0.02 -28.26
CA GLY A 368 -3.36 -0.19 -29.67
C GLY A 368 -4.74 0.35 -30.02
N GLY A 369 -4.79 1.30 -30.95
CA GLY A 369 -6.01 1.71 -31.61
C GLY A 369 -6.46 0.63 -32.60
N GLY A 370 -7.76 0.60 -32.91
CA GLY A 370 -8.27 -0.29 -33.97
C GLY A 370 -7.83 0.11 -35.38
N ASN A 371 -7.16 1.26 -35.54
CA ASN A 371 -6.88 1.88 -36.83
C ASN A 371 -5.47 2.52 -36.94
N THR A 372 -4.62 2.48 -35.90
CA THR A 372 -3.31 3.17 -35.91
C THR A 372 -2.17 2.23 -35.49
N GLY A 373 -1.07 2.29 -36.25
CA GLY A 373 0.14 1.50 -36.04
C GLY A 373 1.29 2.36 -35.51
N VAL A 374 2.34 1.68 -35.02
CA VAL A 374 3.60 2.32 -34.64
C VAL A 374 4.24 3.05 -35.83
N CYS A 375 5.04 4.08 -35.54
CA CYS A 375 5.67 4.89 -36.59
C CYS A 375 6.58 4.05 -37.48
N ARG A 376 6.43 4.23 -38.80
CA ARG A 376 7.19 3.53 -39.84
C ARG A 376 8.15 4.44 -40.61
N CYS A 377 8.45 5.65 -40.13
CA CYS A 377 9.44 6.50 -40.78
C CYS A 377 10.86 5.92 -40.61
N ASP A 378 11.77 6.27 -41.52
CA ASP A 378 13.12 5.71 -41.52
C ASP A 378 13.91 6.09 -40.26
N ALA A 379 13.68 7.29 -39.72
CA ALA A 379 14.30 7.74 -38.47
C ALA A 379 13.87 6.89 -37.27
N CYS A 380 12.58 6.52 -37.17
CA CYS A 380 12.12 5.61 -36.14
C CYS A 380 12.67 4.19 -36.36
N ARG A 381 12.70 3.69 -37.59
CA ARG A 381 13.23 2.35 -37.90
C ARG A 381 14.72 2.22 -37.61
N ALA A 382 15.49 3.29 -37.82
CA ALA A 382 16.91 3.33 -37.51
C ALA A 382 17.21 3.18 -36.00
N LEU A 383 16.23 3.42 -35.13
CA LEU A 383 16.34 3.19 -33.69
C LEU A 383 16.11 1.72 -33.29
N ASP A 384 15.56 0.89 -34.18
CA ASP A 384 15.37 -0.54 -33.90
C ASP A 384 16.57 -1.31 -34.45
N PRO A 385 17.40 -1.97 -33.61
CA PRO A 385 18.55 -2.72 -34.08
C PRO A 385 18.12 -3.87 -35.01
N PRO A 386 18.70 -4.02 -36.21
CA PRO A 386 18.33 -5.11 -37.12
C PRO A 386 18.57 -6.50 -36.51
N GLU A 387 19.55 -6.61 -35.61
CA GLU A 387 19.91 -7.80 -34.84
C GLU A 387 18.94 -8.12 -33.68
N ALA A 388 18.01 -7.22 -33.33
CA ALA A 388 17.02 -7.47 -32.30
C ALA A 388 16.07 -8.62 -32.68
N PRO A 389 15.56 -9.39 -31.69
CA PRO A 389 14.57 -10.45 -31.94
C PRO A 389 13.42 -9.95 -32.80
N LYS A 390 13.01 -10.75 -33.79
CA LYS A 390 11.87 -10.42 -34.63
C LYS A 390 10.57 -10.62 -33.85
N ILE A 391 9.66 -9.68 -34.00
CA ILE A 391 8.34 -9.68 -33.37
C ILE A 391 7.27 -9.40 -34.42
N SER A 392 6.11 -10.00 -34.23
CA SER A 392 4.93 -9.74 -35.04
C SER A 392 4.14 -8.58 -34.43
N ILE A 393 3.95 -7.52 -35.21
CA ILE A 393 3.13 -6.37 -34.80
C ILE A 393 1.94 -6.20 -35.73
N MET A 394 0.88 -5.62 -35.18
CA MET A 394 -0.26 -5.15 -35.97
C MET A 394 0.04 -3.74 -36.49
N THR A 395 -0.11 -3.55 -37.80
CA THR A 395 -0.10 -2.24 -38.45
C THR A 395 -1.35 -2.07 -39.31
N PHE A 396 -1.62 -0.82 -39.70
CA PHE A 396 -2.80 -0.48 -40.48
C PHE A 396 -2.38 0.18 -41.80
N GLY A 397 -2.91 -0.36 -42.90
CA GLY A 397 -2.71 0.12 -44.25
C GLY A 397 -3.69 1.22 -44.62
N ALA A 398 -4.08 1.23 -45.90
CA ALA A 398 -5.07 2.16 -46.42
C ALA A 398 -6.43 1.96 -45.73
N PRO A 399 -7.28 3.02 -45.69
CA PRO A 399 -8.69 2.91 -45.35
C PRO A 399 -9.37 1.76 -46.09
N VAL A 400 -10.30 1.06 -45.44
CA VAL A 400 -11.05 -0.04 -46.07
C VAL A 400 -11.84 0.47 -47.29
N LYS A 401 -12.33 1.71 -47.23
CA LYS A 401 -12.85 2.49 -48.36
C LYS A 401 -12.36 3.94 -48.29
N PRO A 402 -12.29 4.69 -49.41
CA PRO A 402 -11.95 6.11 -49.37
C PRO A 402 -12.87 6.88 -48.41
N GLY A 403 -12.28 7.54 -47.40
CA GLY A 403 -13.00 8.30 -46.37
C GLY A 403 -13.40 7.49 -45.12
N ASP A 404 -13.20 6.18 -45.08
CA ASP A 404 -13.46 5.37 -43.89
C ASP A 404 -12.40 5.62 -42.80
N LEU A 405 -12.83 5.62 -41.54
CA LEU A 405 -11.92 5.62 -40.37
C LEU A 405 -11.28 4.24 -40.14
N SER A 406 -11.95 3.17 -40.56
CA SER A 406 -11.43 1.80 -40.44
C SER A 406 -10.37 1.54 -41.50
N ARG A 407 -9.26 0.94 -41.07
CA ARG A 407 -8.11 0.66 -41.94
C ARG A 407 -7.85 -0.84 -42.04
N SER A 408 -7.32 -1.27 -43.17
CA SER A 408 -6.95 -2.67 -43.40
C SER A 408 -5.87 -3.10 -42.40
N ARG A 409 -6.18 -4.11 -41.58
CA ARG A 409 -5.24 -4.69 -40.62
C ARG A 409 -4.21 -5.53 -41.35
N GLN A 410 -2.93 -5.32 -41.02
CA GLN A 410 -1.80 -6.11 -41.51
C GLN A 410 -0.98 -6.58 -40.32
N ILE A 411 -0.50 -7.82 -40.39
CA ILE A 411 0.52 -8.33 -39.46
C ILE A 411 1.84 -8.28 -40.19
N VAL A 412 2.84 -7.64 -39.58
CA VAL A 412 4.18 -7.51 -40.14
C VAL A 412 5.21 -7.94 -39.09
N GLU A 413 6.31 -8.52 -39.56
CA GLU A 413 7.46 -8.80 -38.72
C GLU A 413 8.43 -7.62 -38.73
N VAL A 414 8.86 -7.21 -37.54
CA VAL A 414 9.82 -6.12 -37.33
C VAL A 414 10.83 -6.54 -36.26
N PRO A 415 12.04 -5.93 -36.19
CA PRO A 415 12.87 -6.06 -35.01
C PRO A 415 12.15 -5.52 -33.76
N SER A 416 12.47 -6.07 -32.58
CA SER A 416 11.96 -5.57 -31.30
C SER A 416 12.20 -4.06 -31.18
N MET A 417 11.19 -3.32 -30.72
CA MET A 417 11.23 -1.85 -30.67
C MET A 417 11.69 -1.30 -29.31
N THR A 418 12.29 -2.14 -28.46
CA THR A 418 12.69 -1.74 -27.10
C THR A 418 13.63 -0.54 -27.11
N ASP A 419 14.69 -0.59 -27.92
CA ASP A 419 15.70 0.46 -28.03
C ASP A 419 15.09 1.81 -28.44
N ARG A 420 14.15 1.81 -29.40
CA ARG A 420 13.40 3.01 -29.79
C ARG A 420 12.61 3.61 -28.64
N MET A 421 11.95 2.78 -27.82
CA MET A 421 11.17 3.24 -26.68
C MET A 421 12.10 3.83 -25.61
N VAL A 422 13.17 3.11 -25.27
CA VAL A 422 14.20 3.55 -24.31
C VAL A 422 14.86 4.85 -24.78
N TRP A 423 15.16 4.98 -26.06
CA TRP A 423 15.71 6.21 -26.64
C TRP A 423 14.77 7.40 -26.41
N TYR A 424 13.48 7.26 -26.74
CA TYR A 424 12.50 8.33 -26.54
C TYR A 424 12.37 8.71 -25.07
N TRP A 425 12.17 7.71 -24.19
CA TRP A 425 12.02 7.93 -22.76
C TRP A 425 13.24 8.64 -22.17
N ASN A 426 14.45 8.21 -22.52
CA ASN A 426 15.69 8.83 -22.07
C ASN A 426 15.80 10.28 -22.55
N ARG A 427 15.42 10.59 -23.79
CA ARG A 427 15.50 11.96 -24.31
C ARG A 427 14.53 12.93 -23.64
N VAL A 428 13.35 12.46 -23.25
CA VAL A 428 12.43 13.25 -22.43
C VAL A 428 12.99 13.39 -21.02
N ALA A 429 13.41 12.28 -20.39
CA ALA A 429 13.93 12.28 -19.02
C ALA A 429 15.20 13.12 -18.85
N GLU A 430 16.13 13.12 -19.81
CA GLU A 430 17.35 13.94 -19.81
C GLU A 430 17.04 15.44 -19.78
N ARG A 431 15.97 15.88 -20.45
CA ARG A 431 15.54 17.28 -20.46
C ARG A 431 14.88 17.66 -19.15
N VAL A 432 13.90 16.86 -18.72
CA VAL A 432 13.15 17.14 -17.49
C VAL A 432 14.04 17.02 -16.25
N GLY A 433 14.91 16.01 -16.19
CA GLY A 433 15.80 15.75 -15.06
C GLY A 433 16.83 16.85 -14.78
N LYS A 434 17.14 17.71 -15.76
CA LYS A 434 17.96 18.91 -15.54
C LYS A 434 17.27 19.95 -14.66
N VAL A 435 15.94 19.95 -14.63
CA VAL A 435 15.12 20.89 -13.85
C VAL A 435 14.52 20.19 -12.62
N HIS A 436 14.04 18.97 -12.78
CA HIS A 436 13.41 18.16 -11.73
C HIS A 436 14.14 16.81 -11.57
N PRO A 437 15.30 16.76 -10.90
CA PRO A 437 16.15 15.56 -10.82
C PRO A 437 15.53 14.41 -10.01
N HIS A 438 14.49 14.69 -9.23
CA HIS A 438 13.80 13.69 -8.40
C HIS A 438 12.48 13.19 -8.99
N LEU A 439 12.02 13.78 -10.10
CA LEU A 439 10.78 13.36 -10.76
C LEU A 439 10.94 11.93 -11.32
N LYS A 440 9.93 11.08 -11.09
CA LYS A 440 9.89 9.73 -11.65
C LYS A 440 9.05 9.69 -12.93
N PHE A 441 9.38 8.75 -13.81
CA PHE A 441 8.61 8.46 -15.02
C PHE A 441 8.01 7.07 -14.95
N GLY A 442 6.71 6.97 -15.21
CA GLY A 442 6.02 5.70 -15.38
C GLY A 442 6.10 5.24 -16.82
N ILE A 443 6.62 4.04 -17.03
CA ILE A 443 6.72 3.37 -18.34
C ILE A 443 6.34 1.89 -18.21
N SER A 444 5.82 1.33 -19.30
CA SER A 444 5.33 -0.05 -19.40
C SER A 444 6.18 -0.79 -20.41
N CYS A 445 6.73 -1.94 -20.02
CA CYS A 445 7.31 -2.91 -20.94
C CYS A 445 6.22 -3.88 -21.39
N TYR A 446 5.59 -3.63 -22.54
CA TYR A 446 4.41 -4.36 -22.97
C TYR A 446 4.39 -4.56 -24.48
N SER A 447 3.87 -5.70 -24.94
CA SER A 447 3.71 -6.04 -26.36
C SER A 447 5.04 -6.04 -27.14
N ALA A 448 5.35 -4.95 -27.85
CA ALA A 448 6.39 -4.92 -28.87
C ALA A 448 7.77 -4.43 -28.38
N TRP A 449 7.90 -4.18 -27.08
CA TRP A 449 9.12 -3.71 -26.41
C TRP A 449 9.32 -4.46 -25.08
N THR A 450 9.23 -5.80 -25.15
CA THR A 450 9.40 -6.73 -24.02
C THR A 450 10.77 -7.40 -23.97
N HIS A 451 11.53 -7.37 -25.08
CA HIS A 451 12.92 -7.86 -25.10
C HIS A 451 13.86 -6.84 -24.46
N PRO A 452 14.98 -7.25 -23.85
CA PRO A 452 16.01 -6.33 -23.39
C PRO A 452 16.50 -5.40 -24.52
N PRO A 453 16.84 -4.13 -24.24
CA PRO A 453 17.44 -3.25 -25.24
C PRO A 453 18.85 -3.75 -25.59
N LEU A 454 19.32 -3.45 -26.80
CA LEU A 454 20.65 -3.84 -27.26
C LEU A 454 21.67 -2.70 -27.26
N ARG A 455 21.22 -1.44 -27.24
CA ARG A 455 22.07 -0.24 -27.37
C ARG A 455 21.77 0.85 -26.34
#